data_AF-A0A517YNJ1-F1
#
_entry.id   AF-A0A517YNJ1-F1
#
_cell.length_a   1.000
_cell.length_b   1.000
_cell.length_c   1.000
_cell.angle_alpha   90.00
_cell.angle_beta   90.00
_cell.angle_gamma   90.00
#
_symmetry.space_group_name_H-M   'P 1'
#
loop_
_entity.id
_entity.type
_entity.pdbx_description
1 polymer ?
#
loop_
_entity_poly.entity_id
_entity_poly.type
_entity_poly.pdbx_seq_one_letter_code
_entity_poly.pdbx_strand_id
1 'polypeptide(L)'
;MPKPTSPSEFVQLRNRARERRDNAIAQIRSEYEETLATIADLEQRLLGRAIPDKATLTSAVESVIPRDEQFTIADVMRALESQDPGRVWPKASVHRHITKLRELGLIRRVRRHNVNQPAIYIRSDDAKPTPNDKALREVIAEVVNKPMRTAEVVAAVLETGWQTQMIPAHFRTHVKAKLRQAGFREVSGKWGKG
;
A
#
# COMPACT_ATOMS: atom_id res chain seq x y z
N MET A 1 -57.97 -9.13 50.85
CA MET A 1 -56.51 -9.34 50.76
C MET A 1 -56.20 -9.90 49.36
N PRO A 2 -55.44 -9.18 48.52
CA PRO A 2 -55.08 -9.67 47.19
C PRO A 2 -54.14 -10.90 47.29
N LYS A 3 -54.45 -11.95 46.53
CA LYS A 3 -53.69 -13.22 46.48
C LYS A 3 -52.24 -12.99 46.03
N PRO A 4 -51.26 -13.78 46.53
CA PRO A 4 -49.89 -13.71 46.06
C PRO A 4 -49.84 -14.10 44.57
N THR A 5 -49.34 -13.18 43.74
CA THR A 5 -49.10 -13.39 42.31
C THR A 5 -48.17 -14.57 42.12
N SER A 6 -48.57 -15.53 41.28
CA SER A 6 -47.80 -16.75 41.08
C SER A 6 -46.46 -16.41 40.40
N PRO A 7 -45.37 -17.15 40.67
CA PRO A 7 -44.06 -16.93 40.03
C PRO A 7 -44.13 -16.88 38.48
N SER A 8 -45.13 -17.53 37.89
CA SER A 8 -45.44 -17.55 36.46
C SER A 8 -45.86 -16.18 35.91
N GLU A 9 -46.62 -15.39 36.67
CA GLU A 9 -47.11 -14.06 36.24
C GLU A 9 -45.96 -13.05 36.13
N PHE A 10 -44.98 -13.11 37.05
CA PHE A 10 -43.78 -12.26 36.98
C PHE A 10 -42.91 -12.58 35.77
N VAL A 11 -42.80 -13.86 35.39
CA VAL A 11 -42.07 -14.29 34.20
C VAL A 11 -42.78 -13.78 32.94
N GLN A 12 -44.12 -13.88 32.88
CA GLN A 12 -44.90 -13.35 31.76
C GLN A 12 -44.79 -11.83 31.64
N LEU A 13 -44.81 -11.10 32.76
CA LEU A 13 -44.60 -9.64 32.77
C LEU A 13 -43.19 -9.26 32.29
N ARG A 14 -42.15 -10.00 32.71
CA ARG A 14 -40.77 -9.79 32.25
C ARG A 14 -40.62 -10.06 30.75
N ASN A 15 -41.25 -11.11 30.23
CA ASN A 15 -41.19 -11.44 28.81
C ASN A 15 -41.89 -10.36 27.97
N ARG A 16 -43.08 -9.91 28.37
CA ARG A 16 -43.77 -8.78 27.71
C ARG A 16 -42.96 -7.49 27.75
N ALA A 17 -42.27 -7.22 28.86
CA ALA A 17 -41.40 -6.05 28.98
C ALA A 17 -40.18 -6.14 28.04
N ARG A 18 -39.59 -7.33 27.89
CA ARG A 18 -38.49 -7.58 26.93
C ARG A 18 -38.96 -7.41 25.49
N GLU A 19 -40.08 -8.02 25.12
CA GLU A 19 -40.67 -7.89 23.78
C GLU A 19 -40.96 -6.43 23.43
N ARG A 20 -41.56 -5.67 24.35
CA ARG A 20 -41.80 -4.22 24.15
C ARG A 20 -40.52 -3.44 23.93
N ARG A 21 -39.48 -3.72 24.74
CA ARG A 21 -38.18 -3.06 24.60
C ARG A 21 -37.53 -3.40 23.26
N ASP A 22 -37.52 -4.68 22.90
CA ASP A 22 -36.84 -5.15 21.69
C ASP A 22 -37.56 -4.65 20.42
N ASN A 23 -38.90 -4.58 20.43
CA ASN A 23 -39.68 -3.96 19.37
C ASN A 23 -39.40 -2.45 19.25
N ALA A 24 -39.30 -1.73 20.37
CA ALA A 24 -38.95 -0.31 20.34
C ALA A 24 -37.53 -0.08 19.79
N ILE A 25 -36.57 -0.93 20.15
CA ILE A 25 -35.20 -0.88 19.61
C ILE A 25 -35.20 -1.17 18.10
N ALA A 26 -35.96 -2.18 17.66
CA ALA A 26 -36.06 -2.51 16.24
C ALA A 26 -36.66 -1.37 15.42
N GLN A 27 -37.70 -0.72 15.95
CA GLN A 27 -38.31 0.44 15.31
C GLN A 27 -37.33 1.61 15.18
N ILE A 28 -36.62 1.96 16.26
CA ILE A 28 -35.61 3.03 16.24
C ILE A 28 -34.49 2.72 15.24
N ARG A 29 -34.07 1.45 15.12
CA ARG A 29 -33.05 1.04 14.13
C ARG A 29 -33.54 1.25 12.69
N SER A 30 -34.79 0.88 12.40
CA SER A 30 -35.41 1.10 11.09
C SER A 30 -35.49 2.58 10.75
N GLU A 31 -35.98 3.40 11.68
CA GLU A 31 -36.07 4.86 11.51
C GLU A 31 -34.69 5.51 11.32
N TYR A 32 -33.67 5.02 12.03
CA TYR A 32 -32.29 5.47 11.86
C TYR A 32 -31.72 5.12 10.49
N GLU A 33 -31.96 3.91 9.99
CA GLU A 33 -31.53 3.48 8.65
C GLU A 33 -32.20 4.31 7.53
N GLU A 34 -33.50 4.58 7.66
CA GLU A 34 -34.24 5.45 6.74
C GLU A 34 -33.71 6.89 6.76
N THR A 35 -33.39 7.40 7.96
CA THR A 35 -32.81 8.73 8.14
C THR A 35 -31.44 8.83 7.48
N LEU A 36 -30.58 7.82 7.65
CA LEU A 36 -29.28 7.76 6.97
C LEU A 36 -29.41 7.74 5.45
N ALA A 37 -30.37 6.97 4.91
CA ALA A 37 -30.64 6.95 3.47
C ALA A 37 -31.09 8.33 2.96
N THR A 38 -31.94 9.01 3.74
CA THR A 38 -32.42 10.37 3.42
C THR A 38 -31.29 11.40 3.45
N ILE A 39 -30.40 11.33 4.45
CA ILE A 39 -29.21 12.19 4.53
C ILE A 39 -28.33 11.97 3.30
N ALA A 40 -28.10 10.72 2.88
CA ALA A 40 -27.29 10.41 1.71
C ALA A 40 -27.88 10.98 0.40
N ASP A 41 -29.21 10.88 0.20
CA ASP A 41 -29.91 11.49 -0.95
C ASP A 41 -29.85 13.03 -0.90
N LEU A 42 -30.02 13.63 0.28
CA LEU A 42 -29.91 15.08 0.45
C LEU A 42 -28.48 15.58 0.19
N GLU A 43 -27.46 14.86 0.67
CA GLU A 43 -26.06 15.15 0.37
C GLU A 43 -25.77 15.06 -1.14
N GLN A 44 -26.36 14.07 -1.83
CA GLN A 44 -26.26 13.93 -3.28
C GLN A 44 -26.89 15.12 -4.04
N ARG A 45 -28.09 15.54 -3.63
CA ARG A 45 -28.83 16.64 -4.27
C ARG A 45 -28.23 18.02 -4.01
N LEU A 46 -27.85 18.30 -2.76
CA LEU A 46 -27.40 19.64 -2.34
C LEU A 46 -25.94 19.91 -2.71
N LEU A 47 -25.07 18.90 -2.61
CA LEU A 47 -23.64 19.09 -2.87
C LEU A 47 -23.24 18.75 -4.31
N GLY A 48 -24.17 18.26 -5.13
CA GLY A 48 -23.87 17.78 -6.49
C GLY A 48 -22.75 16.74 -6.49
N ARG A 49 -22.54 16.04 -5.37
CA ARG A 49 -21.58 14.95 -5.27
C ARG A 49 -22.13 13.83 -6.12
N ALA A 50 -21.74 13.84 -7.39
CA ALA A 50 -21.69 12.64 -8.19
C ALA A 50 -21.12 11.55 -7.29
N ILE A 51 -21.84 10.44 -7.14
CA ILE A 51 -21.28 9.16 -6.68
C ILE A 51 -19.90 9.11 -7.33
N PRO A 52 -18.78 9.17 -6.58
CA PRO A 52 -17.49 9.37 -7.20
C PRO A 52 -17.32 8.28 -8.23
N ASP A 53 -17.36 8.71 -9.49
CA ASP A 53 -17.31 7.85 -10.66
C ASP A 53 -16.09 6.97 -10.45
N LYS A 54 -16.34 5.67 -10.15
CA LYS A 54 -15.43 4.71 -9.52
C LYS A 54 -14.07 5.31 -9.15
N ALA A 55 -13.89 5.75 -7.89
CA ALA A 55 -12.66 6.38 -7.40
C ALA A 55 -11.44 5.88 -8.19
N THR A 56 -10.78 6.80 -8.90
CA THR A 56 -9.67 6.42 -9.79
C THR A 56 -8.66 5.59 -9.01
N LEU A 57 -8.00 4.63 -9.65
CA LEU A 57 -7.04 3.74 -8.98
C LEU A 57 -6.04 4.53 -8.11
N THR A 58 -5.60 5.68 -8.62
CA THR A 58 -4.74 6.63 -7.90
C THR A 58 -5.36 7.07 -6.57
N SER A 59 -6.58 7.63 -6.61
CA SER A 59 -7.28 8.11 -5.40
C SER A 59 -7.52 6.97 -4.41
N ALA A 60 -7.95 5.80 -4.89
CA ALA A 60 -8.18 4.65 -4.04
C ALA A 60 -6.89 4.14 -3.37
N VAL A 61 -5.78 4.06 -4.11
CA VAL A 61 -4.48 3.65 -3.54
C VAL A 61 -4.00 4.68 -2.52
N GLU A 62 -4.09 5.97 -2.82
CA GLU A 62 -3.67 7.03 -1.90
C GLU A 62 -4.49 7.10 -0.62
N SER A 63 -5.78 6.73 -0.67
CA SER A 63 -6.66 6.69 0.50
C SER A 63 -6.36 5.53 1.45
N VAL A 64 -5.83 4.42 0.95
CA VAL A 64 -5.54 3.23 1.78
C VAL A 64 -4.10 3.14 2.28
N ILE A 65 -3.18 3.97 1.77
CA ILE A 65 -1.78 3.94 2.22
C ILE A 65 -1.70 4.43 3.68
N PRO A 66 -1.16 3.60 4.61
CA PRO A 66 -0.93 4.02 5.99
C PRO A 66 -0.02 5.24 6.07
N ARG A 67 -0.34 6.18 6.96
CA ARG A 67 0.42 7.42 7.13
C ARG A 67 1.66 7.22 8.00
N ASP A 68 1.49 6.54 9.13
CA ASP A 68 2.51 6.48 10.19
C ASP A 68 3.11 5.07 10.36
N GLU A 69 2.74 4.15 9.47
CA GLU A 69 3.12 2.74 9.56
C GLU A 69 3.84 2.24 8.31
N GLN A 70 4.68 1.23 8.52
CA GLN A 70 5.29 0.49 7.43
C GLN A 70 4.26 -0.43 6.78
N PHE A 71 4.28 -0.51 5.46
CA PHE A 71 3.32 -1.32 4.70
C PHE A 71 3.96 -2.06 3.54
N THR A 72 3.31 -3.13 3.12
CA THR A 72 3.65 -3.89 1.91
C THR A 72 2.58 -3.69 0.84
N ILE A 73 2.86 -4.11 -0.40
CA ILE A 73 1.86 -4.09 -1.47
C ILE A 73 0.69 -5.03 -1.15
N ALA A 74 0.93 -6.12 -0.41
CA ALA A 74 -0.14 -7.04 -0.01
C ALA A 74 -1.12 -6.37 0.97
N ASP A 75 -0.61 -5.50 1.87
CA ASP A 75 -1.44 -4.76 2.81
C ASP A 75 -2.31 -3.73 2.07
N VAL A 76 -1.74 -3.02 1.10
CA VAL A 76 -2.48 -2.09 0.23
C VAL A 76 -3.56 -2.83 -0.55
N MET A 77 -3.26 -3.99 -1.13
CA MET A 77 -4.24 -4.80 -1.85
C MET A 77 -5.39 -5.23 -0.95
N ARG A 78 -5.10 -5.72 0.27
CA ARG A 78 -6.11 -6.13 1.24
C ARG A 78 -7.01 -4.95 1.65
N ALA A 79 -6.43 -3.77 1.84
CA ALA A 79 -7.18 -2.57 2.19
C ALA A 79 -8.07 -2.08 1.02
N LEU A 80 -7.61 -2.17 -0.22
CA LEU A 80 -8.42 -1.87 -1.41
C LEU A 80 -9.60 -2.84 -1.54
N GLU A 81 -9.35 -4.13 -1.33
CA GLU A 81 -10.39 -5.18 -1.36
C GLU A 81 -11.41 -5.01 -0.24
N SER A 82 -11.01 -4.54 0.96
CA SER A 82 -11.96 -4.24 2.03
C SER A 82 -12.78 -2.98 1.76
N GLN A 83 -12.23 -2.00 1.05
CA GLN A 83 -12.90 -0.74 0.73
C GLN A 83 -13.94 -0.90 -0.39
N ASP A 84 -13.64 -1.71 -1.41
CA ASP A 84 -14.56 -2.00 -2.52
C ASP A 84 -14.45 -3.48 -2.93
N PRO A 85 -15.19 -4.38 -2.24
CA PRO A 85 -15.13 -5.83 -2.49
C PRO A 85 -15.65 -6.25 -3.87
N GLY A 86 -16.46 -5.41 -4.52
CA GLY A 86 -17.03 -5.69 -5.84
C GLY A 86 -16.07 -5.39 -6.99
N ARG A 87 -14.97 -4.69 -6.73
CA ARG A 87 -14.01 -4.25 -7.73
C ARG A 87 -12.75 -5.12 -7.74
N VAL A 88 -12.36 -5.56 -8.92
CA VAL A 88 -11.07 -6.22 -9.12
C VAL A 88 -9.97 -5.18 -9.23
N TRP A 89 -8.97 -5.29 -8.36
CA TRP A 89 -7.78 -4.44 -8.35
C TRP A 89 -6.60 -5.16 -9.02
N PRO A 90 -6.16 -4.78 -10.23
CA PRO A 90 -5.04 -5.45 -10.88
C PRO A 90 -3.74 -5.18 -10.12
N LYS A 91 -3.14 -6.25 -9.56
CA LYS A 91 -1.89 -6.17 -8.78
C LYS A 91 -0.77 -5.42 -9.51
N ALA A 92 -0.64 -5.62 -10.83
CA ALA A 92 0.35 -4.93 -11.65
C ALA A 92 0.14 -3.41 -11.70
N SER A 93 -1.12 -2.97 -11.76
CA SER A 93 -1.48 -1.55 -11.78
C SER A 93 -1.21 -0.90 -10.42
N VAL A 94 -1.56 -1.57 -9.32
CA VAL A 94 -1.22 -1.12 -7.95
C VAL A 94 0.30 -1.03 -7.80
N HIS A 95 1.05 -2.05 -8.23
CA HIS A 95 2.51 -2.02 -8.18
C HIS A 95 3.11 -0.86 -8.98
N ARG A 96 2.59 -0.59 -10.18
CA ARG A 96 3.00 0.56 -11.01
C ARG A 96 2.71 1.88 -10.30
N HIS A 97 1.57 1.99 -9.65
CA HIS A 97 1.19 3.19 -8.91
C HIS A 97 2.09 3.42 -7.68
N ILE A 98 2.34 2.40 -6.87
CA ILE A 98 3.30 2.46 -5.76
C ILE A 98 4.71 2.84 -6.26
N THR A 99 5.12 2.32 -7.42
CA THR A 99 6.41 2.71 -8.04
C THR A 99 6.43 4.22 -8.37
N LYS A 100 5.34 4.74 -8.94
CA LYS A 100 5.20 6.17 -9.25
C LYS A 100 5.23 7.04 -7.98
N LEU A 101 4.51 6.64 -6.93
CA LEU A 101 4.53 7.36 -5.64
C LEU A 101 5.95 7.41 -5.05
N ARG A 102 6.72 6.32 -5.20
CA ARG A 102 8.13 6.28 -4.79
C ARG A 102 9.00 7.22 -5.61
N GLU A 103 8.83 7.23 -6.93
CA GLU A 103 9.56 8.13 -7.83
C GLU A 103 9.25 9.62 -7.56
N LEU A 104 8.02 9.92 -7.14
CA LEU A 104 7.61 11.25 -6.69
C LEU A 104 8.09 11.61 -5.28
N GLY A 105 8.72 10.68 -4.55
CA GLY A 105 9.20 10.90 -3.18
C GLY A 105 8.10 10.92 -2.10
N LEU A 106 6.86 10.58 -2.44
CA LEU A 106 5.72 10.54 -1.50
C LEU A 106 5.78 9.33 -0.56
N ILE A 107 6.46 8.27 -1.00
CA ILE A 107 6.74 7.10 -0.19
C ILE A 107 8.19 6.68 -0.38
N ARG A 108 8.76 6.05 0.63
CA ARG A 108 10.14 5.56 0.63
C ARG A 108 10.15 4.06 0.83
N ARG A 109 11.04 3.34 0.14
CA ARG A 109 11.20 1.90 0.36
C ARG A 109 12.19 1.68 1.49
N VAL A 110 11.69 1.16 2.61
CA VAL A 110 12.50 0.80 3.78
C VAL A 110 13.29 -0.48 3.50
N ARG A 111 12.66 -1.46 2.83
CA ARG A 111 13.26 -2.76 2.53
C ARG A 111 12.93 -3.21 1.11
N ARG A 112 13.93 -3.76 0.41
CA ARG A 112 13.72 -4.39 -0.90
C ARG A 112 13.03 -5.75 -0.77
N HIS A 113 12.29 -6.10 -1.81
CA HIS A 113 11.75 -7.44 -1.97
C HIS A 113 12.90 -8.45 -2.07
N ASN A 114 12.80 -9.55 -1.34
CA ASN A 114 13.64 -10.72 -1.48
C ASN A 114 12.79 -11.99 -1.65
N VAL A 115 13.41 -13.14 -1.85
CA VAL A 115 12.71 -14.42 -2.12
C VAL A 115 11.70 -14.77 -1.02
N ASN A 116 12.00 -14.42 0.23
CA ASN A 116 11.21 -14.83 1.40
C ASN A 116 10.39 -13.68 2.00
N GLN A 117 10.59 -12.45 1.57
CA GLN A 117 10.09 -11.26 2.25
C GLN A 117 9.70 -10.18 1.24
N PRO A 118 8.49 -9.61 1.36
CA PRO A 118 8.04 -8.54 0.48
C PRO A 118 8.82 -7.25 0.72
N ALA A 119 8.78 -6.36 -0.28
CA ALA A 119 9.25 -4.99 -0.11
C ALA A 119 8.39 -4.26 0.93
N ILE A 120 9.05 -3.48 1.78
CA ILE A 120 8.40 -2.65 2.81
C ILE A 120 8.58 -1.18 2.42
N TYR A 121 7.49 -0.43 2.53
CA TYR A 121 7.39 0.98 2.24
C TYR A 121 6.90 1.74 3.47
N ILE A 122 7.18 3.03 3.51
CA ILE A 122 6.64 3.97 4.50
C ILE A 122 6.32 5.27 3.78
N ARG A 123 5.29 6.00 4.21
CA ARG A 123 5.06 7.37 3.71
C ARG A 123 6.23 8.25 4.16
N SER A 124 6.65 9.16 3.29
CA SER A 124 7.80 10.02 3.54
C SER A 124 7.42 11.44 3.15
N ASP A 125 7.58 12.38 4.06
CA ASP A 125 7.50 13.81 3.74
C ASP A 125 8.83 14.31 3.13
N ASP A 126 9.90 13.52 3.28
CA ASP A 126 11.20 13.79 2.69
C ASP A 126 11.27 13.23 1.27
N ALA A 127 11.41 14.12 0.28
CA ALA A 127 11.53 13.79 -1.13
C ALA A 127 12.90 13.20 -1.54
N LYS A 128 13.83 12.98 -0.60
CA LYS A 128 15.19 12.52 -0.93
C LYS A 128 15.22 10.99 -1.05
N PRO A 129 15.42 10.43 -2.26
CA PRO A 129 15.54 8.99 -2.41
C PRO A 129 16.79 8.50 -1.68
N THR A 130 16.63 7.49 -0.83
CA THR A 130 17.80 6.87 -0.19
C THR A 130 18.60 6.08 -1.23
N PRO A 131 19.90 5.82 -1.03
CA PRO A 131 20.68 4.97 -1.96
C PRO A 131 20.06 3.59 -2.20
N ASN A 132 19.31 3.08 -1.22
CA ASN A 132 18.53 1.84 -1.32
C ASN A 132 17.25 1.96 -2.18
N ASP A 133 16.78 3.16 -2.48
CA ASP A 133 15.68 3.39 -3.42
C ASP A 133 16.13 3.31 -4.88
N LYS A 134 17.34 3.78 -5.19
CA LYS A 134 17.87 3.86 -6.56
C LYS A 134 18.00 2.49 -7.23
N ALA A 135 17.62 2.42 -8.51
CA ALA A 135 17.85 1.23 -9.30
C ALA A 135 19.36 0.98 -9.42
N LEU A 136 19.80 -0.29 -9.48
CA LEU A 136 21.23 -0.61 -9.65
C LEU A 136 21.85 0.11 -10.86
N ARG A 137 21.07 0.27 -11.94
CA ARG A 137 21.49 1.00 -13.14
C ARG A 137 21.82 2.48 -12.84
N GLU A 138 21.02 3.13 -12.01
CA GLU A 138 21.23 4.54 -11.63
C GLU A 138 22.48 4.67 -10.78
N VAL A 139 22.63 3.79 -9.78
CA VAL A 139 23.85 3.73 -8.95
C VAL A 139 25.09 3.48 -9.81
N ILE A 140 25.02 2.55 -10.76
CA ILE A 140 26.11 2.30 -11.72
C ILE A 140 26.44 3.57 -12.52
N ALA A 141 25.44 4.29 -13.02
CA ALA A 141 25.66 5.52 -13.77
C ALA A 141 26.30 6.64 -12.94
N GLU A 142 26.02 6.66 -11.63
CA GLU A 142 26.62 7.61 -10.67
C GLU A 142 28.08 7.25 -10.33
N VAL A 143 28.38 5.96 -10.11
CA VAL A 143 29.73 5.54 -9.67
C VAL A 143 30.73 5.40 -10.83
N VAL A 144 30.27 5.06 -12.04
CA VAL A 144 31.15 4.87 -13.20
C VAL A 144 31.39 6.22 -13.89
N ASN A 145 32.21 7.05 -13.24
CA ASN A 145 32.65 8.36 -13.74
C ASN A 145 33.95 8.32 -14.55
N LYS A 146 34.70 7.21 -14.46
CA LYS A 146 35.96 6.96 -15.19
C LYS A 146 36.02 5.50 -15.63
N PRO A 147 36.93 5.13 -16.55
CA PRO A 147 37.10 3.74 -16.95
C PRO A 147 37.47 2.83 -15.76
N MET A 148 36.57 1.92 -15.39
CA MET A 148 36.69 1.06 -14.19
C MET A 148 36.56 -0.42 -14.55
N ARG A 149 37.36 -1.28 -13.91
CA ARG A 149 37.20 -2.74 -13.99
C ARG A 149 35.90 -3.15 -13.31
N THR A 150 35.30 -4.28 -13.71
CA THR A 150 34.05 -4.75 -13.10
C THR A 150 34.15 -4.90 -11.57
N ALA A 151 35.30 -5.34 -11.05
CA ALA A 151 35.51 -5.47 -9.60
C ALA A 151 35.47 -4.11 -8.89
N GLU A 152 36.03 -3.07 -9.51
CA GLU A 152 36.01 -1.69 -9.00
C GLU A 152 34.59 -1.11 -9.03
N VAL A 153 33.83 -1.38 -10.10
CA VAL A 153 32.41 -0.99 -10.18
C VAL A 153 31.60 -1.67 -9.08
N VAL A 154 31.80 -2.96 -8.85
CA VAL A 154 31.11 -3.69 -7.79
C VAL A 154 31.44 -3.11 -6.41
N ALA A 155 32.72 -2.85 -6.13
CA ALA A 155 33.14 -2.22 -4.88
C ALA A 155 32.50 -0.84 -4.70
N ALA A 156 32.57 0.02 -5.72
CA ALA A 156 31.99 1.36 -5.67
C ALA A 156 30.47 1.35 -5.47
N VAL A 157 29.75 0.41 -6.09
CA VAL A 157 28.30 0.22 -5.85
C VAL A 157 28.02 -0.19 -4.40
N LEU A 158 28.82 -1.07 -3.81
CA LEU A 158 28.64 -1.47 -2.41
C LEU A 158 28.98 -0.34 -1.44
N GLU A 159 29.98 0.48 -1.77
CA GLU A 159 30.37 1.68 -1.00
C GLU A 159 29.26 2.74 -0.96
N THR A 160 28.35 2.79 -1.96
CA THR A 160 27.16 3.65 -1.87
C THR A 160 26.11 3.15 -0.88
N GLY A 161 26.38 2.06 -0.16
CA GLY A 161 25.45 1.39 0.74
C GLY A 161 24.40 0.54 0.02
N TRP A 162 24.58 0.25 -1.28
CA TRP A 162 23.63 -0.57 -2.03
C TRP A 162 23.73 -2.04 -1.60
N GLN A 163 22.61 -2.62 -1.15
CA GLN A 163 22.60 -3.98 -0.62
C GLN A 163 22.16 -5.02 -1.65
N THR A 164 22.80 -6.19 -1.62
CA THR A 164 22.46 -7.37 -2.43
C THR A 164 22.48 -8.64 -1.62
N GLN A 165 21.60 -9.57 -1.99
CA GLN A 165 21.61 -10.94 -1.47
C GLN A 165 22.23 -11.92 -2.47
N MET A 166 22.61 -11.45 -3.67
CA MET A 166 23.27 -12.31 -4.65
C MET A 166 24.67 -12.67 -4.15
N ILE A 167 25.07 -13.93 -4.36
CA ILE A 167 26.47 -14.33 -4.17
C ILE A 167 27.40 -13.47 -5.04
N PRO A 168 28.65 -13.19 -4.62
CA PRO A 168 29.53 -12.25 -5.32
C PRO A 168 29.71 -12.53 -6.82
N ALA A 169 29.81 -13.81 -7.20
CA ALA A 169 29.93 -14.21 -8.60
C ALA A 169 28.70 -13.83 -9.44
N HIS A 170 27.50 -14.10 -8.94
CA HIS A 170 26.24 -13.75 -9.62
C HIS A 170 26.04 -12.24 -9.65
N PHE A 171 26.38 -11.55 -8.56
CA PHE A 171 26.29 -10.10 -8.51
C PHE A 171 27.19 -9.45 -9.56
N ARG A 172 28.43 -9.92 -9.71
CA ARG A 172 29.36 -9.45 -10.75
C ARG A 172 28.79 -9.64 -12.15
N THR A 173 28.21 -10.80 -12.45
CA THR A 173 27.55 -11.07 -13.74
C THR A 173 26.35 -10.17 -13.96
N HIS A 174 25.54 -9.93 -12.92
CA HIS A 174 24.40 -9.03 -12.97
C HIS A 174 24.82 -7.58 -13.24
N VAL A 175 25.88 -7.11 -12.57
CA VAL A 175 26.46 -5.77 -12.81
C VAL A 175 26.95 -5.62 -14.24
N LYS A 176 27.63 -6.62 -14.81
CA LYS A 176 28.04 -6.61 -16.23
C LYS A 176 26.84 -6.48 -17.17
N ALA A 177 25.76 -7.22 -16.93
CA ALA A 177 24.54 -7.12 -17.73
C ALA A 177 23.92 -5.72 -17.63
N LYS A 178 23.90 -5.12 -16.42
CA LYS A 178 23.38 -3.77 -16.19
C LYS A 178 24.24 -2.67 -16.81
N LEU A 179 25.57 -2.82 -16.80
CA LEU A 179 26.49 -1.91 -17.49
C LEU A 179 26.20 -1.87 -19.00
N ARG A 180 26.02 -3.03 -19.64
CA ARG A 180 25.65 -3.10 -21.07
C ARG A 180 24.29 -2.46 -21.34
N GLN A 181 23.29 -2.74 -20.52
CA GLN A 181 21.96 -2.13 -20.62
C GLN A 181 21.97 -0.61 -20.42
N ALA A 182 22.95 -0.09 -19.67
CA ALA A 182 23.14 1.33 -19.45
C ALA A 182 23.99 2.01 -20.54
N GLY A 183 24.43 1.28 -21.57
CA GLY A 183 25.19 1.82 -22.69
C GLY A 183 26.71 1.89 -22.48
N PHE A 184 27.24 1.36 -21.38
CA PHE A 184 28.69 1.31 -21.17
C PHE A 184 29.33 0.24 -22.06
N ARG A 185 30.54 0.53 -22.54
CA ARG A 185 31.34 -0.39 -23.36
C ARG A 185 32.57 -0.84 -22.57
N GLU A 186 32.95 -2.10 -22.78
CA GLU A 186 34.16 -2.68 -22.21
C GLU A 186 35.31 -2.52 -23.21
N VAL A 187 36.32 -1.73 -22.85
CA VAL A 187 37.54 -1.52 -23.64
C VAL A 187 38.73 -1.91 -22.79
N SER A 188 39.52 -2.88 -23.26
CA SER A 188 40.70 -3.39 -22.54
C SER A 188 40.41 -3.84 -21.09
N GLY A 189 39.24 -4.45 -20.86
CA GLY A 189 38.81 -4.94 -19.55
C GLY A 189 38.33 -3.86 -18.57
N LYS A 190 38.14 -2.63 -19.03
CA LYS A 190 37.55 -1.52 -18.26
C LYS A 190 36.25 -1.04 -18.91
N TRP A 191 35.29 -0.67 -18.08
CA TRP A 191 34.00 -0.13 -18.49
C TRP A 191 34.05 1.39 -18.54
N GLY A 192 33.69 1.97 -19.68
CA GLY A 192 33.58 3.42 -19.88
C GLY A 192 32.31 3.78 -20.65
N LYS A 193 31.94 5.07 -20.63
CA LYS A 193 30.88 5.58 -21.50
C LYS A 193 31.37 5.46 -22.95
N GLY A 194 30.61 4.71 -23.76
CA GLY A 194 30.90 4.51 -25.18
C GLY A 194 30.35 5.63 -26.05
#